data_AF-A0A832CZT8-F1
#
_entry.id   AF-A0A832CZT8-F1
#
_cell.length_a   1.000
_cell.length_b   1.000
_cell.length_c   1.000
_cell.angle_alpha   90.00
_cell.angle_beta   90.00
_cell.angle_gamma   90.00
#
_symmetry.space_group_name_H-M   'P 1'
#
loop_
_entity.id
_entity.type
_entity.pdbx_description
1 polymer ?
#
loop_
_entity_poly.entity_id
_entity_poly.type
_entity_poly.pdbx_seq_one_letter_code
_entity_poly.pdbx_strand_id
1 'polypeptide(L)'
;MLFRVVFLGTAGAVPSSERNTSAIFVQYSKHRFLFDCGEGTQRQMITAKLGFRNLDHIFITHMHTDHFIGIFGLIETLSLNGRKKEINFYTPKPEVLKALFEIFGYENLEFDLKVHKASDGDEVRFENLRVLAFKTEHIVQSVGYALIEEDTRKFDREKAEKLGIPPGPLYAKLKKGEAVLWKDKLITPDMVLGEVKKGRKVVYTGDTRPCERIVEIAKNADLL
;
A
#
# COMPACT_ATOMS: atom_id res chain seq x y z
N MET A 1 -10.69 1.56 -11.65
CA MET A 1 -9.68 0.71 -11.01
C MET A 1 -10.18 0.39 -9.60
N LEU A 2 -10.17 -0.88 -9.21
CA LEU A 2 -10.64 -1.32 -7.90
C LEU A 2 -9.71 -0.77 -6.81
N PHE A 3 -10.30 -0.10 -5.82
CA PHE A 3 -9.65 0.27 -4.56
C PHE A 3 -10.63 -0.14 -3.46
N ARG A 4 -10.28 -1.18 -2.70
CA ARG A 4 -11.13 -1.77 -1.66
C ARG A 4 -10.35 -1.87 -0.37
N VAL A 5 -10.96 -1.46 0.73
CA VAL A 5 -10.44 -1.60 2.10
C VAL A 5 -11.31 -2.62 2.82
N VAL A 6 -10.69 -3.57 3.53
CA VAL A 6 -11.36 -4.62 4.29
C VAL A 6 -10.73 -4.70 5.68
N PHE A 7 -11.53 -4.42 6.70
CA PHE A 7 -11.13 -4.58 8.08
C PHE A 7 -11.15 -6.07 8.45
N LEU A 8 -9.99 -6.61 8.81
CA LEU A 8 -9.84 -8.01 9.22
C LEU A 8 -9.87 -8.14 10.75
N GLY A 9 -9.40 -7.12 11.45
CA GLY A 9 -9.59 -6.98 12.88
C GLY A 9 -9.65 -5.51 13.29
N THR A 10 -10.40 -5.25 14.34
CA THR A 10 -10.78 -3.92 14.83
C THR A 10 -10.83 -3.84 16.35
N ALA A 11 -10.39 -4.88 17.05
CA ALA A 11 -10.11 -4.81 18.47
C ALA A 11 -8.75 -4.15 18.68
N GLY A 12 -8.59 -3.44 19.79
CA GLY A 12 -7.26 -3.11 20.29
C GLY A 12 -6.55 -4.33 20.89
N ALA A 13 -5.61 -4.09 21.79
CA ALA A 13 -4.70 -5.06 22.43
C ALA A 13 -5.20 -6.50 22.67
N VAL A 14 -6.49 -6.69 22.99
CA VAL A 14 -7.07 -8.00 23.30
C VAL A 14 -8.21 -8.33 22.34
N PRO A 15 -8.20 -9.50 21.66
CA PRO A 15 -9.30 -9.90 20.78
C PRO A 15 -10.55 -10.28 21.59
N SER A 16 -11.69 -10.30 20.90
CA SER A 16 -12.95 -10.83 21.40
C SER A 16 -13.52 -11.85 20.42
N SER A 17 -14.60 -12.53 20.81
CA SER A 17 -15.33 -13.44 19.90
C SER A 17 -15.85 -12.75 18.64
N GLU A 18 -16.06 -11.43 18.68
CA GLU A 18 -16.60 -10.64 17.56
C GLU A 18 -15.53 -9.86 16.79
N ARG A 19 -14.39 -9.57 17.42
CA ARG A 19 -13.36 -8.69 16.87
C ARG A 19 -11.97 -9.25 17.08
N ASN A 20 -11.28 -9.51 15.97
CA ASN A 20 -9.86 -9.83 15.96
C ASN A 20 -9.01 -8.56 16.21
N THR A 21 -7.74 -8.75 16.59
CA THR A 21 -6.73 -7.66 16.70
C THR A 21 -6.38 -7.05 15.35
N SER A 22 -5.74 -5.88 15.39
CA SER A 22 -5.51 -4.97 14.27
C SER A 22 -4.96 -5.63 13.00
N ALA A 23 -5.74 -5.51 11.93
CA ALA A 23 -5.32 -5.81 10.56
C ALA A 23 -6.29 -5.20 9.56
N ILE A 24 -5.77 -4.47 8.57
CA ILE A 24 -6.52 -3.94 7.43
C ILE A 24 -5.93 -4.45 6.14
N PHE A 25 -6.76 -5.07 5.31
CA PHE A 25 -6.38 -5.46 3.96
C PHE A 25 -6.81 -4.40 2.95
N VAL A 26 -5.89 -4.01 2.08
CA VAL A 26 -6.18 -3.08 0.98
C VAL A 26 -5.89 -3.76 -0.36
N GLN A 27 -6.88 -3.72 -1.25
CA GLN A 27 -6.73 -4.14 -2.64
C GLN A 27 -6.74 -2.91 -3.55
N TYR A 28 -5.66 -2.74 -4.32
CA TYR A 28 -5.56 -1.73 -5.36
C TYR A 28 -5.14 -2.39 -6.66
N SER A 29 -6.03 -2.44 -7.66
CA SER A 29 -5.77 -3.14 -8.91
C SER A 29 -5.37 -4.61 -8.64
N LYS A 30 -4.18 -5.02 -9.10
CA LYS A 30 -3.56 -6.34 -8.84
C LYS A 30 -2.81 -6.44 -7.51
N HIS A 31 -2.52 -5.29 -6.87
CA HIS A 31 -1.75 -5.21 -5.64
C HIS A 31 -2.64 -5.46 -4.43
N ARG A 32 -2.10 -6.22 -3.47
CA ARG A 32 -2.74 -6.51 -2.20
C ARG A 32 -1.75 -6.18 -1.10
N PHE A 33 -2.22 -5.38 -0.16
CA PHE A 33 -1.46 -4.85 0.95
C PHE A 33 -2.14 -5.29 2.24
N LEU A 34 -1.32 -5.50 3.27
CA LEU A 34 -1.80 -5.69 4.63
C LEU A 34 -1.18 -4.61 5.50
N PHE A 35 -2.01 -3.91 6.27
CA PHE A 35 -1.60 -2.91 7.25
C PHE A 35 -1.89 -3.46 8.63
N ASP A 36 -0.81 -3.70 9.38
CA ASP A 36 -0.76 -4.55 10.56
C ASP A 36 -1.25 -5.99 10.31
N CYS A 37 -0.80 -6.89 11.16
CA CYS A 37 -1.06 -8.31 11.08
C CYS A 37 -1.08 -8.90 12.49
N GLY A 38 -2.08 -8.51 13.28
CA GLY A 38 -2.36 -9.12 14.57
C GLY A 38 -2.60 -10.63 14.49
N GLU A 39 -2.53 -11.31 15.63
CA GLU A 39 -2.85 -12.74 15.74
C GLU A 39 -4.16 -13.08 15.03
N GLY A 40 -4.23 -14.21 14.33
CA GLY A 40 -5.47 -14.64 13.66
C GLY A 40 -5.78 -13.95 12.31
N THR A 41 -4.98 -12.98 11.88
CA THR A 41 -5.21 -12.25 10.60
C THR A 41 -5.39 -13.17 9.40
N GLN A 42 -4.57 -14.22 9.26
CA GLN A 42 -4.70 -15.20 8.17
C GLN A 42 -6.08 -15.90 8.14
N ARG A 43 -6.66 -16.18 9.32
CA ARG A 43 -8.00 -16.78 9.44
C ARG A 43 -9.06 -15.78 9.00
N GLN A 44 -8.90 -14.51 9.38
CA GLN A 44 -9.80 -13.44 8.96
C GLN A 44 -9.75 -13.24 7.43
N MET A 45 -8.58 -13.37 6.81
CA MET A 45 -8.44 -13.32 5.35
C MET A 45 -9.20 -14.47 4.64
N ILE A 46 -9.15 -15.67 5.22
CA ILE A 46 -9.88 -16.84 4.71
C ILE A 46 -11.39 -16.61 4.84
N THR A 47 -11.88 -16.20 6.01
CA THR A 47 -13.30 -15.87 6.24
C THR A 47 -13.80 -14.81 5.26
N ALA A 48 -12.99 -13.77 5.02
CA ALA A 48 -13.30 -12.70 4.08
C ALA A 48 -13.12 -13.08 2.58
N LYS A 49 -12.70 -14.31 2.28
CA LYS A 49 -12.45 -14.84 0.92
C LYS A 49 -11.48 -13.99 0.09
N LEU A 50 -10.47 -13.42 0.74
CA LEU A 50 -9.48 -12.57 0.08
C LEU A 50 -8.37 -13.38 -0.60
N GLY A 51 -8.05 -14.55 -0.03
CA GLY A 51 -6.92 -15.39 -0.43
C GLY A 51 -5.56 -14.70 -0.22
N PHE A 52 -4.49 -15.39 -0.58
CA PHE A 52 -3.11 -14.95 -0.29
C PHE A 52 -2.29 -14.54 -1.52
N ARG A 53 -2.80 -14.82 -2.73
CA ARG A 53 -2.12 -14.50 -4.00
C ARG A 53 -1.82 -13.00 -4.08
N ASN A 54 -0.66 -12.61 -4.59
CA ASN A 54 -0.20 -11.21 -4.72
C ASN A 54 -0.18 -10.40 -3.42
N LEU A 55 -0.30 -11.02 -2.24
CA LEU A 55 0.04 -10.37 -0.98
C LEU A 55 1.56 -10.30 -0.90
N ASP A 56 2.12 -9.17 -1.32
CA ASP A 56 3.56 -9.00 -1.50
C ASP A 56 4.14 -7.94 -0.54
N HIS A 57 3.28 -7.20 0.15
CA HIS A 57 3.65 -6.06 0.98
C HIS A 57 2.80 -6.01 2.26
N ILE A 58 3.49 -5.98 3.40
CA ILE A 58 2.93 -5.87 4.74
C ILE A 58 3.55 -4.64 5.41
N PHE A 59 2.71 -3.71 5.84
CA PHE A 59 3.10 -2.46 6.49
C PHE A 59 2.73 -2.55 7.96
N ILE A 60 3.69 -2.36 8.87
CA ILE A 60 3.52 -2.54 10.30
C ILE A 60 3.70 -1.17 10.96
N THR A 61 2.66 -0.72 11.66
CA THR A 61 2.64 0.61 12.28
C THR A 61 3.60 0.68 13.46
N HIS A 62 3.63 -0.35 14.30
CA HIS A 62 4.49 -0.44 15.48
C HIS A 62 4.61 -1.88 16.01
N MET A 63 5.52 -2.10 16.96
CA MET A 63 5.89 -3.44 17.47
C MET A 63 5.13 -3.85 18.73
N HIS A 64 3.82 -3.60 18.82
CA HIS A 64 2.97 -4.31 19.77
C HIS A 64 2.43 -5.59 19.16
N THR A 65 2.34 -6.65 19.96
CA THR A 65 2.07 -8.01 19.46
C THR A 65 0.73 -8.15 18.74
N ASP A 66 -0.27 -7.37 19.16
CA ASP A 66 -1.58 -7.28 18.51
C ASP A 66 -1.56 -6.63 17.11
N HIS A 67 -0.41 -6.08 16.68
CA HIS A 67 -0.21 -5.51 15.34
C HIS A 67 0.75 -6.32 14.45
N PHE A 68 1.52 -7.28 14.96
CA PHE A 68 2.49 -8.00 14.10
C PHE A 68 2.61 -9.50 14.34
N ILE A 69 2.14 -10.05 15.47
CA ILE A 69 2.43 -11.45 15.80
C ILE A 69 1.73 -12.45 14.86
N GLY A 70 0.70 -12.03 14.13
CA GLY A 70 0.06 -12.86 13.11
C GLY A 70 0.94 -13.14 11.89
N ILE A 71 2.06 -12.40 11.74
CA ILE A 71 2.99 -12.55 10.62
C ILE A 71 3.59 -13.96 10.58
N PHE A 72 3.95 -14.53 11.73
CA PHE A 72 4.63 -15.83 11.80
C PHE A 72 3.78 -16.94 11.17
N GLY A 73 2.53 -17.09 11.65
CA GLY A 73 1.61 -18.06 11.08
C GLY A 73 1.23 -17.75 9.61
N LEU A 74 1.17 -16.46 9.23
CA LEU A 74 0.93 -16.07 7.84
C LEU A 74 2.09 -16.49 6.93
N ILE A 75 3.35 -16.30 7.34
CA ILE A 75 4.54 -16.73 6.60
C ILE A 75 4.51 -18.25 6.38
N GLU A 76 4.24 -19.02 7.43
CA GLU A 76 4.13 -20.48 7.34
C GLU A 76 3.01 -20.90 6.39
N THR A 77 1.86 -20.23 6.47
CA THR A 77 0.74 -20.45 5.54
C THR A 77 1.15 -20.16 4.09
N LEU A 78 1.87 -19.07 3.85
CA LEU A 78 2.37 -18.73 2.51
C LEU A 78 3.36 -19.78 2.00
N SER A 79 4.27 -20.26 2.86
CA SER A 79 5.22 -21.32 2.55
C SER A 79 4.52 -22.63 2.16
N LEU A 80 3.56 -23.08 2.99
CA LEU A 80 2.76 -24.28 2.73
C LEU A 80 1.90 -24.17 1.46
N ASN A 81 1.56 -22.95 1.04
CA ASN A 81 0.90 -22.67 -0.23
C ASN A 81 1.88 -22.54 -1.43
N GLY A 82 3.13 -22.95 -1.26
CA GLY A 82 4.13 -23.01 -2.33
C GLY A 82 4.59 -21.63 -2.81
N ARG A 83 4.54 -20.61 -1.94
CA ARG A 83 5.04 -19.27 -2.29
C ARG A 83 6.53 -19.35 -2.63
N LYS A 84 6.90 -18.78 -3.78
CA LYS A 84 8.30 -18.58 -4.22
C LYS A 84 8.69 -17.10 -4.32
N LYS A 85 7.70 -16.23 -4.46
CA LYS A 85 7.93 -14.79 -4.61
C LYS A 85 8.25 -14.19 -3.24
N GLU A 86 9.24 -13.29 -3.19
CA GLU A 86 9.55 -12.54 -1.99
C GLU A 86 8.33 -11.80 -1.42
N ILE A 87 8.36 -11.53 -0.12
CA ILE A 87 7.39 -10.67 0.57
C ILE A 87 8.13 -9.55 1.31
N ASN A 88 7.57 -8.35 1.26
CA ASN A 88 8.18 -7.14 1.79
C ASN A 88 7.45 -6.69 3.06
N PHE A 89 8.21 -6.43 4.12
CA PHE A 89 7.74 -5.87 5.38
C PHE A 89 8.29 -4.46 5.55
N TYR A 90 7.44 -3.53 5.95
CA TYR A 90 7.82 -2.15 6.24
C TYR A 90 7.49 -1.87 7.70
N THR A 91 8.46 -1.46 8.51
CA THR A 91 8.28 -1.27 9.96
C THR A 91 9.19 -0.18 10.50
N PRO A 92 8.80 0.55 11.56
CA PRO A 92 9.71 1.47 12.24
C PRO A 92 10.91 0.80 12.91
N LYS A 93 10.84 -0.52 13.15
CA LYS A 93 11.85 -1.33 13.86
C LYS A 93 12.29 -2.54 13.04
N PRO A 94 12.93 -2.35 11.86
CA PRO A 94 13.32 -3.45 10.98
C PRO A 94 14.30 -4.42 11.65
N GLU A 95 15.18 -3.94 12.52
CA GLU A 95 16.14 -4.75 13.27
C GLU A 95 15.46 -5.81 14.16
N VAL A 96 14.35 -5.45 14.81
CA VAL A 96 13.60 -6.36 15.67
C VAL A 96 12.94 -7.46 14.84
N LEU A 97 12.25 -7.09 13.76
CA LEU A 97 11.56 -8.06 12.93
C LEU A 97 12.54 -9.01 12.22
N LYS A 98 13.71 -8.50 11.77
CA LYS A 98 14.79 -9.34 11.21
C LYS A 98 15.32 -10.35 12.22
N ALA A 99 15.62 -9.90 13.44
CA ALA A 99 16.09 -10.80 14.51
C ALA A 99 15.05 -11.87 14.84
N LEU A 100 13.76 -11.51 14.87
CA LEU A 100 12.70 -12.49 15.05
C LEU A 100 12.65 -13.50 13.89
N PHE A 101 12.74 -13.06 12.64
CA PHE A 101 12.74 -14.01 11.51
C PHE A 101 13.93 -14.98 11.55
N GLU A 102 15.12 -14.52 11.98
CA GLU A 102 16.29 -15.37 12.19
C GLU A 102 16.06 -16.39 13.33
N ILE A 103 15.50 -15.96 14.46
CA ILE A 103 15.17 -16.86 15.59
C ILE A 103 14.21 -17.97 15.17
N PHE A 104 13.26 -17.66 14.28
CA PHE A 104 12.28 -18.64 13.76
C PHE A 104 12.82 -19.48 12.58
N GLY A 105 14.07 -19.28 12.15
CA GLY A 105 14.71 -20.06 11.08
C GLY A 105 14.15 -19.80 9.68
N TYR A 106 13.55 -18.62 9.46
CA TYR A 106 12.87 -18.29 8.20
C TYR A 106 13.82 -17.98 7.03
N GLU A 107 15.12 -17.95 7.25
CA GLU A 107 16.14 -17.93 6.20
C GLU A 107 16.15 -19.20 5.33
N ASN A 108 15.54 -20.28 5.81
CA ASN A 108 15.46 -21.56 5.09
C ASN A 108 14.19 -21.70 4.22
N LEU A 109 13.37 -20.65 4.12
CA LEU A 109 12.17 -20.65 3.28
C LEU A 109 12.52 -20.60 1.79
N GLU A 110 11.60 -21.07 0.95
CA GLU A 110 11.76 -21.04 -0.51
C GLU A 110 11.43 -19.66 -1.14
N PHE A 111 11.25 -18.64 -0.30
CA PHE A 111 11.01 -17.26 -0.70
C PHE A 111 11.60 -16.28 0.31
N ASP A 112 12.03 -15.12 -0.18
CA ASP A 112 12.72 -14.14 0.66
C ASP A 112 11.74 -13.30 1.51
N LEU A 113 12.14 -13.03 2.75
CA LEU A 113 11.53 -12.03 3.62
C LEU A 113 12.36 -10.75 3.59
N LYS A 114 11.89 -9.71 2.89
CA LYS A 114 12.58 -8.42 2.80
C LYS A 114 12.03 -7.47 3.85
N VAL A 115 12.85 -7.02 4.79
CA VAL A 115 12.43 -6.08 5.85
C VAL A 115 13.07 -4.72 5.64
N HIS A 116 12.22 -3.72 5.48
CA HIS A 116 12.56 -2.33 5.19
C HIS A 116 12.21 -1.43 6.37
N LYS A 117 13.02 -0.40 6.58
CA LYS A 117 12.70 0.66 7.56
C LYS A 117 11.54 1.50 7.02
N ALA A 118 10.63 1.88 7.90
CA ALA A 118 9.59 2.87 7.65
C ALA A 118 9.76 4.04 8.64
N SER A 119 9.98 5.23 8.10
CA SER A 119 10.17 6.48 8.83
C SER A 119 9.28 7.56 8.22
N ASP A 120 9.13 8.70 8.92
CA ASP A 120 8.38 9.83 8.36
C ASP A 120 8.95 10.27 7.01
N GLY A 121 8.08 10.35 6.00
CA GLY A 121 8.45 10.76 4.65
C GLY A 121 8.87 9.62 3.72
N ASP A 122 9.12 8.42 4.24
CA ASP A 122 9.47 7.26 3.40
C ASP A 122 8.27 6.86 2.54
N GLU A 123 8.50 6.57 1.25
CA GLU A 123 7.43 6.16 0.32
C GLU A 123 7.81 4.96 -0.55
N VAL A 124 6.78 4.16 -0.87
CA VAL A 124 6.89 3.04 -1.82
C VAL A 124 5.82 3.19 -2.89
N ARG A 125 6.19 3.01 -4.16
CA ARG A 125 5.32 3.24 -5.31
C ARG A 125 4.84 1.94 -5.96
N PHE A 126 3.55 1.91 -6.30
CA PHE A 126 2.82 0.81 -6.92
C PHE A 126 1.94 1.34 -8.07
N GLU A 127 2.48 1.37 -9.28
CA GLU A 127 1.82 1.98 -10.44
C GLU A 127 1.49 3.46 -10.16
N ASN A 128 0.19 3.82 -10.10
CA ASN A 128 -0.28 5.17 -9.78
C ASN A 128 -0.60 5.36 -8.29
N LEU A 129 -0.23 4.42 -7.41
CA LEU A 129 -0.42 4.52 -5.97
C LEU A 129 0.94 4.68 -5.29
N ARG A 130 1.04 5.55 -4.29
CA ARG A 130 2.17 5.57 -3.36
C ARG A 130 1.69 5.35 -1.94
N VAL A 131 2.47 4.61 -1.15
CA VAL A 131 2.24 4.42 0.28
C VAL A 131 3.31 5.22 1.02
N LEU A 132 2.88 6.27 1.71
CA LEU A 132 3.72 7.21 2.46
C LEU A 132 3.64 6.85 3.95
N ALA A 133 4.78 6.58 4.58
CA ALA A 133 4.89 6.48 6.03
C ALA A 133 4.97 7.88 6.66
N PHE A 134 4.32 8.07 7.81
CA PHE A 134 4.37 9.32 8.56
C PHE A 134 4.49 9.06 10.07
N LYS A 135 5.15 9.97 10.78
CA LYS A 135 5.36 9.84 12.24
C LYS A 135 4.04 9.97 13.00
N THR A 136 3.88 9.15 14.03
CA THR A 136 2.77 9.22 14.99
C THR A 136 3.27 9.38 16.42
N GLU A 137 2.35 9.55 17.37
CA GLU A 137 2.67 9.69 18.80
C GLU A 137 2.17 8.49 19.60
N HIS A 138 3.05 7.53 19.87
CA HIS A 138 2.74 6.33 20.64
C HIS A 138 3.84 6.03 21.67
N ILE A 139 3.56 5.09 22.58
CA ILE A 139 4.50 4.72 23.66
C ILE A 139 5.77 4.02 23.15
N VAL A 140 5.70 3.45 21.95
CA VAL A 140 6.85 2.87 21.22
C VAL A 140 7.03 3.62 19.89
N GLN A 141 8.16 3.39 19.22
CA GLN A 141 8.38 3.95 17.89
C GLN A 141 7.28 3.46 16.93
N SER A 142 6.54 4.40 16.35
CA SER A 142 5.36 4.14 15.53
C SER A 142 5.31 5.04 14.31
N VAL A 143 4.63 4.53 13.27
CA VAL A 143 4.28 5.28 12.06
C VAL A 143 2.83 4.96 11.66
N GLY A 144 2.20 5.89 10.96
CA GLY A 144 1.01 5.64 10.16
C GLY A 144 1.36 5.53 8.67
N TYR A 145 0.40 5.12 7.86
CA TYR A 145 0.55 4.99 6.42
C TYR A 145 -0.57 5.68 5.64
N ALA A 146 -0.21 6.50 4.66
CA ALA A 146 -1.14 7.13 3.74
C ALA A 146 -0.98 6.52 2.34
N LEU A 147 -2.04 5.90 1.83
CA LEU A 147 -2.13 5.41 0.47
C LEU A 147 -2.71 6.53 -0.40
N ILE A 148 -1.91 7.04 -1.32
CA ILE A 148 -2.23 8.21 -2.14
C ILE A 148 -2.20 7.76 -3.60
N GLU A 149 -3.37 7.70 -4.23
CA GLU A 149 -3.49 7.49 -5.67
C GLU A 149 -3.26 8.82 -6.39
N GLU A 150 -2.44 8.81 -7.42
CA GLU A 150 -2.16 9.98 -8.24
C GLU A 150 -3.36 10.33 -9.12
N ASP A 151 -3.51 11.63 -9.39
CA ASP A 151 -4.51 12.12 -10.34
C ASP A 151 -4.28 11.51 -11.72
N THR A 152 -5.36 11.12 -12.39
CA THR A 152 -5.27 10.53 -13.73
C THR A 152 -6.11 11.32 -14.73
N ARG A 153 -5.69 11.30 -15.99
CA ARG A 153 -6.44 11.88 -17.10
C ARG A 153 -6.63 10.84 -18.19
N LYS A 154 -7.85 10.75 -18.72
CA LYS A 154 -8.15 9.86 -19.85
C LYS A 154 -7.54 10.45 -21.12
N PHE A 155 -6.80 9.65 -21.86
CA PHE A 155 -6.32 10.06 -23.19
C PHE A 155 -7.48 10.05 -24.19
N ASP A 156 -7.68 11.18 -24.84
CA ASP A 156 -8.70 11.41 -25.88
C ASP A 156 -8.07 11.15 -27.25
N ARG A 157 -8.28 9.92 -27.73
CA ARG A 157 -7.73 9.46 -29.00
C ARG A 157 -8.30 10.24 -30.19
N GLU A 158 -9.58 10.61 -30.15
CA GLU A 158 -10.20 11.36 -31.23
C GLU A 158 -9.59 12.75 -31.38
N LYS A 159 -9.32 13.45 -30.26
CA LYS A 159 -8.60 14.73 -30.31
C LYS A 159 -7.20 14.59 -30.86
N ALA A 160 -6.46 13.55 -30.46
CA ALA A 160 -5.11 13.30 -30.96
C ALA A 160 -5.10 12.98 -32.47
N GLU A 161 -6.06 12.20 -32.95
CA GLU A 161 -6.25 11.89 -34.37
C GLU A 161 -6.65 13.14 -35.18
N LYS A 162 -7.53 14.00 -34.64
CA LYS A 162 -7.87 15.30 -35.25
C LYS A 162 -6.66 16.25 -35.34
N LEU A 163 -5.73 16.17 -34.40
CA LEU A 163 -4.44 16.88 -34.45
C LEU A 163 -3.40 16.18 -35.37
N GLY A 164 -3.78 15.06 -36.00
CA GLY A 164 -2.95 14.31 -36.92
C GLY A 164 -1.79 13.57 -36.26
N ILE A 165 -1.88 13.30 -34.95
CA ILE A 165 -0.83 12.64 -34.18
C ILE A 165 -1.03 11.12 -34.31
N PRO A 166 -0.04 10.37 -34.83
CA PRO A 166 -0.16 8.94 -34.98
C PRO A 166 -0.12 8.23 -33.61
N PRO A 167 -0.84 7.11 -33.45
CA PRO A 167 -0.70 6.28 -32.27
C PRO A 167 0.73 5.79 -32.12
N GLY A 168 1.26 5.78 -30.89
CA GLY A 168 2.62 5.33 -30.61
C GLY A 168 3.33 6.16 -29.53
N PRO A 169 4.66 6.34 -29.63
CA PRO A 169 5.47 6.98 -28.58
C PRO A 169 5.02 8.40 -28.19
N LEU A 170 4.47 9.17 -29.13
CA LEU A 170 3.98 10.52 -28.86
C LEU A 170 2.77 10.52 -27.91
N TYR A 171 1.87 9.54 -28.02
CA TYR A 171 0.74 9.40 -27.10
C TYR A 171 1.22 9.09 -25.68
N ALA A 172 2.26 8.24 -25.56
CA ALA A 172 2.83 7.91 -24.27
C ALA A 172 3.47 9.13 -23.58
N LYS A 173 4.18 9.97 -24.33
CA LYS A 173 4.74 11.23 -23.84
C LYS A 173 3.64 12.20 -23.38
N LEU A 174 2.64 12.44 -24.23
CA LEU A 174 1.49 13.30 -23.89
C LEU A 174 0.73 12.78 -22.66
N LYS A 175 0.56 11.48 -22.53
CA LYS A 175 -0.07 10.85 -21.36
C LYS A 175 0.75 10.98 -20.07
N LYS A 176 2.07 11.10 -20.17
CA LYS A 176 2.97 11.39 -19.05
C LYS A 176 3.01 12.88 -18.67
N GLY A 177 2.26 13.73 -19.36
CA GLY A 177 2.27 15.16 -19.12
C GLY A 177 3.39 15.90 -19.88
N GLU A 178 4.09 15.23 -20.79
CA GLU A 178 5.14 15.85 -21.60
C GLU A 178 4.54 16.47 -22.87
N ALA A 179 4.85 17.74 -23.15
CA ALA A 179 4.54 18.35 -24.43
C ALA A 179 5.44 17.76 -25.53
N VAL A 180 4.91 17.63 -26.75
CA VAL A 180 5.64 17.07 -27.90
C VAL A 180 5.57 18.01 -29.10
N LEU A 181 6.65 18.10 -29.86
CA LEU A 181 6.65 18.79 -31.14
C LEU A 181 6.21 17.81 -32.24
N TRP A 182 5.17 18.15 -33.00
CA TRP A 182 4.67 17.35 -34.11
C TRP A 182 4.34 18.25 -35.30
N LYS A 183 5.01 18.02 -36.44
CA LYS A 183 4.88 18.84 -37.66
C LYS A 183 4.95 20.34 -37.36
N ASP A 184 6.00 20.74 -36.64
CA ASP A 184 6.28 22.12 -36.22
C ASP A 184 5.22 22.77 -35.31
N LYS A 185 4.29 21.98 -34.77
CA LYS A 185 3.32 22.41 -33.75
C LYS A 185 3.67 21.81 -32.40
N LEU A 186 3.70 22.65 -31.36
CA LEU A 186 3.79 22.20 -29.99
C LEU A 186 2.42 21.67 -29.56
N ILE A 187 2.35 20.39 -29.24
CA ILE A 187 1.15 19.74 -28.70
C ILE A 187 1.34 19.56 -27.20
N THR A 188 0.44 20.15 -26.41
CA THR A 188 0.44 19.98 -24.96
C THR A 188 -0.50 18.84 -24.55
N PRO A 189 -0.27 18.23 -23.36
CA PRO A 189 -1.16 17.21 -22.82
C PRO A 189 -2.63 17.66 -22.75
N ASP A 190 -2.90 18.92 -22.40
CA ASP A 190 -4.28 19.44 -22.28
C ASP A 190 -5.09 19.39 -23.58
N MET A 191 -4.41 19.39 -24.73
CA MET A 191 -5.08 19.30 -26.03
C MET A 191 -5.65 17.90 -26.30
N VAL A 192 -5.12 16.86 -25.64
CA VAL A 192 -5.45 15.45 -25.90
C VAL A 192 -5.83 14.67 -24.64
N LEU A 193 -5.79 15.29 -23.46
CA LEU A 193 -6.19 14.67 -22.20
C LEU A 193 -7.53 15.25 -21.73
N GLY A 194 -8.43 14.37 -21.31
CA GLY A 194 -9.70 14.74 -20.69
C GLY A 194 -9.53 15.36 -19.30
N GLU A 195 -10.65 15.49 -18.59
CA GLU A 195 -10.70 16.04 -17.23
C GLU A 195 -9.83 15.24 -16.25
N VAL A 196 -9.39 15.95 -15.21
CA VAL A 196 -8.63 15.35 -14.12
C VAL A 196 -9.56 14.52 -13.26
N LYS A 197 -9.36 13.21 -13.27
CA LYS A 197 -9.95 12.31 -12.29
C LYS A 197 -9.05 12.32 -11.05
N LYS A 198 -9.59 12.87 -9.97
CA LYS A 198 -8.91 12.92 -8.67
C LYS A 198 -8.58 11.51 -8.18
N GLY A 199 -7.34 11.31 -7.76
CA GLY A 199 -6.93 10.10 -7.08
C GLY A 199 -7.52 10.03 -5.67
N ARG A 200 -7.69 8.81 -5.16
CA ARG A 200 -8.20 8.56 -3.80
C ARG A 200 -7.08 8.55 -2.78
N LYS A 201 -7.39 8.95 -1.54
CA LYS A 201 -6.48 8.99 -0.41
C LYS A 201 -7.07 8.26 0.79
N VAL A 202 -6.38 7.21 1.22
CA VAL A 202 -6.71 6.44 2.44
C VAL A 202 -5.58 6.63 3.44
N VAL A 203 -5.91 7.01 4.68
CA VAL A 203 -4.93 7.19 5.76
C VAL A 203 -5.22 6.15 6.83
N TYR A 204 -4.19 5.45 7.28
CA TYR A 204 -4.24 4.53 8.41
C TYR A 204 -3.24 5.02 9.46
N THR A 205 -3.73 5.48 10.60
CA THR A 205 -2.88 6.11 11.62
C THR A 205 -2.09 5.09 12.44
N GLY A 206 -2.57 3.85 12.53
CA GLY A 206 -2.19 2.97 13.63
C GLY A 206 -2.56 3.57 14.99
N ASP A 207 -1.97 3.05 16.05
CA ASP A 207 -2.14 3.58 17.41
C ASP A 207 -1.39 4.90 17.57
N THR A 208 -2.10 5.92 18.07
CA THR A 208 -1.52 7.25 18.26
C THR A 208 -2.36 8.12 19.19
N ARG A 209 -1.68 9.04 19.89
CA ARG A 209 -2.27 10.26 20.45
C ARG A 209 -2.51 11.28 19.34
N PRO A 210 -3.33 12.32 19.57
CA PRO A 210 -3.48 13.42 18.62
C PRO A 210 -2.12 14.12 18.38
N CYS A 211 -1.74 14.31 17.11
CA CYS A 211 -0.56 15.08 16.73
C CYS A 211 -0.76 15.84 15.41
N GLU A 212 -0.03 16.93 15.22
CA GLU A 212 -0.18 17.82 14.04
C GLU A 212 0.09 17.10 12.73
N ARG A 213 1.07 16.18 12.73
CA ARG A 213 1.45 15.41 11.55
C ARG A 213 0.29 14.61 10.97
N ILE A 214 -0.57 14.05 11.83
CA ILE A 214 -1.78 13.33 11.39
C ILE A 214 -2.75 14.30 10.71
N VAL A 215 -2.95 15.51 11.27
CA VAL A 215 -3.86 16.51 10.69
C VAL A 215 -3.38 16.93 9.29
N GLU A 216 -2.08 17.16 9.13
CA GLU A 216 -1.48 17.46 7.83
C GLU A 216 -1.71 16.34 6.82
N ILE A 217 -1.40 15.10 7.22
CA ILE A 217 -1.50 13.93 6.34
C ILE A 217 -2.96 13.55 6.08
N ALA A 218 -3.87 13.68 7.03
CA ALA A 218 -5.29 13.33 6.87
C ALA A 218 -6.09 14.36 6.08
N LYS A 219 -5.52 15.55 5.82
CA LYS A 219 -6.19 16.59 5.03
C LYS A 219 -6.64 16.04 3.67
N ASN A 220 -7.93 16.21 3.39
CA ASN A 220 -8.61 15.72 2.19
C ASN A 220 -8.49 14.20 1.97
N ALA A 221 -8.32 13.41 3.03
CA ALA A 221 -8.44 11.97 2.92
C ALA A 221 -9.90 11.59 2.62
N ASP A 222 -10.09 10.65 1.69
CA ASP A 222 -11.40 10.06 1.41
C ASP A 222 -11.80 9.04 2.50
N LEU A 223 -10.79 8.45 3.15
CA LEU A 223 -10.93 7.56 4.30
C LEU A 223 -9.76 7.79 5.28
N LEU A 224 -10.08 7.96 6.56
CA LEU A 224 -9.15 8.02 7.68
C LEU A 224 -9.52 6.94 8.70
#